data_AF-A0AAD6UCQ6-F1
#
_entry.id   AF-A0AAD6UCQ6-F1
#
_cell.length_a   1.000
_cell.length_b   1.000
_cell.length_c   1.000
_cell.angle_alpha   90.00
_cell.angle_beta   90.00
_cell.angle_gamma   90.00
#
_symmetry.space_group_name_H-M   'P 1'
#
loop_
_entity.id
_entity.type
_entity.pdbx_description
1 polymer ?
#
loop_
_entity_poly.entity_id
_entity_poly.type
_entity_poly.pdbx_seq_one_letter_code
_entity_poly.pdbx_strand_id
1 'polypeptide(L)'
;MNLRSNYLCHFERPAKDQAHLCPVRALTTWLAVSRISHGYLFPTITVRDQIGDSTRPMKSEKFLEMFRNNLLDIGLDPYPYGTHSFRRGGCQYFASHRRWSLRRICEWGGWSMEFSNLTIVKYLIGWNDDPTELRENFLNPNQRITERCSACGRTCACGR
;
A
#
# COMPACT_ATOMS: atom_id res chain seq x y z
N MET A 1 -10.78 16.85 -19.92
CA MET A 1 -9.74 15.79 -19.94
C MET A 1 -10.44 14.44 -20.00
N ASN A 2 -10.48 13.83 -21.19
CA ASN A 2 -11.22 12.59 -21.41
C ASN A 2 -10.33 11.41 -21.00
N LEU A 3 -10.44 10.96 -19.75
CA LEU A 3 -9.66 9.85 -19.16
C LEU A 3 -10.03 8.46 -19.73
N ARG A 4 -10.65 8.40 -20.92
CA ARG A 4 -10.92 7.15 -21.66
C ARG A 4 -9.69 6.65 -22.41
N SER A 5 -8.52 6.73 -21.79
CA SER A 5 -7.33 6.06 -22.31
C SER A 5 -7.40 4.59 -21.92
N ASN A 6 -7.39 3.71 -22.93
CA ASN A 6 -7.61 2.27 -22.86
C ASN A 6 -6.69 1.51 -21.88
N TYR A 7 -5.67 2.16 -21.31
CA TYR A 7 -4.74 1.58 -20.34
C TYR A 7 -5.20 1.66 -18.88
N LEU A 8 -6.13 2.57 -18.54
CA LEU A 8 -6.71 2.64 -17.18
C LEU A 8 -7.91 1.69 -17.00
N CYS A 9 -8.45 1.16 -18.10
CA CYS A 9 -9.68 0.36 -18.14
C CYS A 9 -9.48 -1.15 -17.93
N HIS A 10 -8.26 -1.64 -17.67
CA HIS A 10 -8.05 -3.06 -17.31
C HIS A 10 -8.38 -3.39 -15.86
N PHE A 11 -8.58 -2.38 -15.02
CA PHE A 11 -9.24 -2.56 -13.74
C PHE A 11 -10.75 -2.46 -13.96
N GLU A 12 -11.43 -3.62 -13.95
CA GLU A 12 -12.88 -3.68 -13.85
C GLU A 12 -13.35 -2.70 -12.78
N ARG A 13 -14.36 -1.90 -13.12
CA ARG A 13 -14.95 -0.94 -12.19
C ARG A 13 -15.35 -1.72 -10.92
N PRO A 14 -14.83 -1.37 -9.74
CA PRO A 14 -15.19 -2.08 -8.52
C PRO A 14 -16.71 -2.08 -8.32
N ALA A 15 -17.22 -3.13 -7.69
CA ALA A 15 -18.61 -3.19 -7.26
C ALA A 15 -18.96 -1.97 -6.37
N LYS A 16 -20.25 -1.64 -6.26
CA LYS A 16 -20.70 -0.39 -5.61
C LYS A 16 -20.21 -0.26 -4.16
N ASP A 17 -20.20 -1.36 -3.43
CA ASP A 17 -19.70 -1.50 -2.05
C ASP A 17 -18.17 -1.31 -1.94
N GLN A 18 -17.45 -1.54 -3.04
CA GLN A 18 -15.99 -1.43 -3.14
C GLN A 18 -15.53 -0.22 -3.96
N ALA A 19 -16.42 0.72 -4.24
CA ALA A 19 -16.10 1.88 -5.07
C ALA A 19 -14.97 2.75 -4.48
N HIS A 20 -14.68 2.63 -3.17
CA HIS A 20 -13.53 3.28 -2.50
C HIS A 20 -12.17 2.77 -3.00
N LEU A 21 -12.11 1.59 -3.62
CA LEU A 21 -10.90 1.06 -4.25
C LEU A 21 -10.65 1.60 -5.65
N CYS A 22 -11.56 2.41 -6.22
CA CYS A 22 -11.43 2.91 -7.59
C CYS A 22 -10.45 4.09 -7.66
N PRO A 23 -9.26 3.92 -8.29
CA PRO A 23 -8.27 5.00 -8.37
C PRO A 23 -8.76 6.17 -9.23
N VAL A 24 -9.57 5.89 -10.27
CA VAL A 24 -10.17 6.95 -11.11
C VAL A 24 -11.13 7.81 -10.29
N ARG A 25 -11.93 7.21 -9.41
CA ARG A 25 -12.83 7.95 -8.52
C ARG A 25 -12.06 8.79 -7.51
N ALA A 26 -11.04 8.20 -6.88
CA ALA A 26 -10.17 8.91 -5.94
C ALA A 26 -9.48 10.10 -6.63
N LEU A 27 -8.94 9.89 -7.83
CA LEU A 27 -8.26 10.94 -8.58
C LEU A 27 -9.22 12.05 -9.05
N THR A 28 -10.42 11.69 -9.48
CA THR A 28 -11.43 12.69 -9.88
C THR A 28 -11.85 13.56 -8.69
N THR A 29 -12.00 12.94 -7.51
CA THR A 29 -12.30 13.67 -6.27
C THR A 29 -11.15 14.61 -5.91
N TRP A 30 -9.91 14.12 -5.99
CA TRP A 30 -8.72 14.93 -5.77
C TRP A 30 -8.66 16.14 -6.70
N LEU A 31 -8.86 15.95 -8.01
CA LEU A 31 -8.83 17.04 -8.99
C LEU A 31 -9.93 18.08 -8.72
N ALA A 32 -11.13 17.64 -8.31
CA ALA A 32 -12.24 18.54 -7.99
C ALA A 32 -11.94 19.40 -6.75
N VAL A 33 -11.34 18.82 -5.70
CA VAL A 33 -11.02 19.51 -4.45
C VAL A 33 -9.77 20.39 -4.58
N SER A 34 -8.71 19.87 -5.19
CA SER A 34 -7.43 20.57 -5.33
C SER A 34 -7.47 21.71 -6.35
N ARG A 35 -8.45 21.69 -7.28
CA ARG A 35 -8.61 22.67 -8.37
C ARG A 35 -7.35 22.82 -9.24
N ILE A 36 -6.50 21.81 -9.28
CA ILE A 36 -5.29 21.79 -10.10
C ILE A 36 -5.70 21.70 -11.57
N SER A 37 -5.28 22.69 -12.35
CA SER A 37 -5.51 22.75 -13.80
C SER A 37 -4.23 22.58 -14.63
N HIS A 38 -3.05 22.75 -14.02
CA HIS A 38 -1.74 22.68 -14.66
C HIS A 38 -0.66 22.28 -13.63
N GLY A 39 0.51 21.83 -14.10
CA GLY A 39 1.61 21.40 -13.25
C GLY A 39 1.55 19.93 -12.84
N TYR A 40 2.12 19.59 -11.69
CA TYR A 40 2.15 18.22 -11.18
C TYR A 40 0.79 17.78 -10.63
N LEU A 41 0.43 16.51 -10.87
CA LEU A 41 -0.82 15.92 -10.37
C LEU A 41 -0.89 15.89 -8.83
N PHE A 42 0.27 15.70 -8.20
CA PHE A 42 0.47 15.79 -6.76
C PHE A 42 1.55 16.85 -6.49
N PRO A 43 1.16 18.13 -6.38
CA PRO A 43 2.09 19.21 -6.14
C PRO A 43 2.52 19.23 -4.66
N THR A 44 3.43 20.14 -4.34
CA THR A 44 3.81 20.38 -2.93
C THR A 44 2.58 20.67 -2.05
N ILE A 45 2.60 20.15 -0.82
CA ILE A 45 1.59 20.46 0.20
C ILE A 45 2.29 21.21 1.33
N THR A 46 1.72 22.35 1.71
CA THR A 46 2.25 23.22 2.76
C THR A 46 2.02 22.63 4.14
N VAL A 47 2.66 23.19 5.16
CA VAL A 47 2.48 22.78 6.57
C VAL A 47 1.06 22.97 7.10
N ARG A 48 0.23 23.76 6.40
CA ARG A 48 -1.19 24.00 6.73
C ARG A 48 -2.15 23.09 5.94
N ASP A 49 -1.62 22.01 5.36
CA ASP A 49 -2.35 21.07 4.50
C ASP A 49 -3.06 21.74 3.31
N GLN A 50 -2.41 22.78 2.77
CA GLN A 50 -2.88 23.49 1.56
C GLN A 50 -2.00 23.15 0.37
N ILE A 51 -2.58 23.17 -0.85
CA ILE A 51 -1.85 23.08 -2.10
C ILE A 51 -0.83 24.21 -2.19
N GLY A 52 0.44 23.86 -2.41
CA GLY A 52 1.55 24.78 -2.60
C GLY A 52 1.81 25.07 -4.08
N ASP A 53 3.09 25.23 -4.41
CA ASP A 53 3.57 25.47 -5.78
C ASP A 53 3.25 24.27 -6.69
N SER A 54 2.41 24.50 -7.70
CA SER A 54 1.97 23.49 -8.68
C SER A 54 3.10 23.05 -9.62
N THR A 55 4.16 23.85 -9.74
CA THR A 55 5.34 23.55 -10.57
C THR A 55 6.35 22.65 -9.86
N ARG A 56 6.10 22.29 -8.60
CA ARG A 56 6.98 21.40 -7.81
C ARG A 56 6.24 20.14 -7.39
N PRO A 57 6.83 18.95 -7.56
CA PRO A 57 6.21 17.71 -7.14
C PRO A 57 6.25 17.57 -5.62
N MET A 58 5.26 16.85 -5.08
CA MET A 58 5.32 16.36 -3.70
C MET A 58 6.56 15.50 -3.48
N LYS A 59 7.28 15.74 -2.38
CA LYS A 59 8.40 14.90 -1.96
C LYS A 59 7.90 13.62 -1.30
N SER A 60 8.61 12.51 -1.50
CA SER A 60 8.30 11.21 -0.89
C SER A 60 8.26 11.28 0.64
N GLU A 61 9.14 12.09 1.25
CA GLU A 61 9.19 12.29 2.70
C GLU A 61 7.92 12.98 3.20
N LYS A 62 7.41 13.98 2.45
CA LYS A 62 6.18 14.68 2.80
C LYS A 62 4.96 13.76 2.67
N PHE A 63 4.92 12.95 1.62
CA PHE A 63 3.89 11.91 1.47
C PHE A 63 3.89 10.96 2.67
N LEU A 64 5.06 10.47 3.08
CA LEU A 64 5.18 9.57 4.22
C LEU A 64 4.76 10.22 5.54
N GLU A 65 5.14 11.47 5.77
CA GLU A 65 4.69 12.23 6.94
C GLU A 65 3.16 12.29 7.01
N MET A 66 2.52 12.73 5.93
CA MET A 66 1.06 12.83 5.85
C MET A 66 0.38 11.46 5.99
N PHE A 67 0.93 10.44 5.33
CA PHE A 67 0.39 9.08 5.43
C PHE A 67 0.45 8.55 6.86
N ARG A 68 1.54 8.78 7.59
CA ARG A 68 1.66 8.37 8.99
C ARG A 68 0.70 9.11 9.90
N ASN A 69 0.47 10.41 9.65
CA ASN A 69 -0.54 11.16 10.38
C ASN A 69 -1.95 10.59 10.14
N ASN A 70 -2.30 10.27 8.88
CA ASN A 70 -3.57 9.63 8.56
C ASN A 70 -3.74 8.26 9.25
N LEU A 71 -2.66 7.50 9.46
CA LEU A 71 -2.70 6.24 10.21
C LEU A 71 -2.97 6.48 11.70
N LEU A 72 -2.35 7.49 12.29
CA LEU A 72 -2.60 7.89 13.67
C LEU A 72 -4.04 8.33 13.89
N ASP A 73 -4.61 9.07 12.92
CA ASP A 73 -6.02 9.54 12.98
C ASP A 73 -7.03 8.38 13.05
N ILE A 74 -6.66 7.20 12.53
CA ILE A 74 -7.48 5.98 12.58
C ILE A 74 -7.00 4.98 13.65
N GLY A 75 -6.09 5.39 14.54
CA GLY A 75 -5.61 4.57 15.65
C GLY A 75 -4.66 3.44 15.25
N LEU A 76 -3.99 3.53 14.09
CA LEU A 76 -3.00 2.55 13.65
C LEU A 76 -1.57 3.04 13.93
N ASP A 77 -0.71 2.13 14.38
CA ASP A 77 0.72 2.39 14.52
C ASP A 77 1.35 2.68 13.13
N PRO A 78 1.92 3.88 12.90
CA PRO A 78 2.53 4.23 11.63
C PRO A 78 3.90 3.57 11.39
N TYR A 79 4.57 3.05 12.42
CA TYR A 79 5.93 2.52 12.30
C TYR A 79 6.08 1.44 11.21
N PRO A 80 5.24 0.39 11.11
CA PRO A 80 5.38 -0.64 10.08
C PRO A 80 5.18 -0.12 8.65
N TYR A 81 4.75 1.14 8.49
CA TYR A 81 4.39 1.71 7.20
C TYR A 81 5.49 2.63 6.64
N GLY A 82 5.80 2.42 5.36
CA GLY A 82 6.83 3.13 4.60
C GLY A 82 6.51 3.19 3.10
N THR A 83 7.49 3.59 2.27
CA THR A 83 7.29 3.87 0.84
C THR A 83 6.79 2.66 0.04
N HIS A 84 7.07 1.43 0.51
CA HIS A 84 6.67 0.19 -0.15
C HIS A 84 5.38 -0.43 0.41
N SER A 85 4.74 0.19 1.41
CA SER A 85 3.60 -0.42 2.10
C SER A 85 2.39 -0.64 1.21
N PHE A 86 2.05 0.31 0.33
CA PHE A 86 0.95 0.13 -0.63
C PHE A 86 1.22 -0.99 -1.63
N ARG A 87 2.47 -1.12 -2.10
CA ARG A 87 2.85 -2.18 -3.04
C ARG A 87 2.80 -3.57 -2.38
N ARG A 88 3.29 -3.68 -1.15
CA ARG A 88 3.23 -4.91 -0.34
C ARG A 88 1.80 -5.27 0.04
N GLY A 89 1.07 -4.34 0.64
CA GLY A 89 -0.32 -4.54 1.05
C GLY A 89 -1.24 -4.86 -0.13
N GLY A 90 -1.07 -4.19 -1.27
CA GLY A 90 -1.80 -4.51 -2.50
C GLY A 90 -1.49 -5.92 -3.00
N CYS A 91 -0.21 -6.30 -3.07
CA CYS A 91 0.21 -7.66 -3.47
C CYS A 91 -0.44 -8.73 -2.57
N GLN A 92 -0.36 -8.57 -1.25
CA GLN A 92 -0.94 -9.49 -0.27
C GLN A 92 -2.47 -9.51 -0.33
N TYR A 93 -3.12 -8.36 -0.50
CA TYR A 93 -4.56 -8.27 -0.67
C TYR A 93 -5.02 -9.02 -1.93
N PHE A 94 -4.35 -8.82 -3.06
CA PHE A 94 -4.73 -9.49 -4.31
C PHE A 94 -4.48 -11.00 -4.27
N ALA A 95 -3.41 -11.44 -3.60
CA ALA A 95 -3.13 -12.87 -3.39
C ALA A 95 -4.16 -13.51 -2.45
N SER A 96 -4.32 -13.00 -1.23
CA SER A 96 -5.07 -13.67 -0.17
C SER A 96 -6.58 -13.43 -0.24
N HIS A 97 -7.01 -12.21 -0.57
CA HIS A 97 -8.43 -11.84 -0.54
C HIS A 97 -9.08 -11.93 -1.93
N ARG A 98 -8.38 -11.52 -2.98
CA ARG A 98 -8.91 -11.60 -4.36
C ARG A 98 -8.56 -12.89 -5.08
N ARG A 99 -7.68 -13.71 -4.50
CA ARG A 99 -7.23 -15.00 -5.09
C ARG A 99 -6.70 -14.85 -6.51
N TRP A 100 -6.07 -13.72 -6.81
CA TRP A 100 -5.45 -13.50 -8.12
C TRP A 100 -4.27 -14.46 -8.32
N SER A 101 -4.08 -14.95 -9.54
CA SER A 101 -2.89 -15.72 -9.88
C SER A 101 -1.64 -14.85 -9.73
N LEU A 102 -0.50 -15.47 -9.41
CA LEU A 102 0.78 -14.76 -9.33
C LEU A 102 1.10 -14.02 -10.63
N ARG A 103 0.72 -14.59 -11.79
CA ARG A 103 0.88 -13.96 -13.10
C ARG A 103 0.12 -12.63 -13.18
N ARG A 104 -1.15 -12.59 -12.76
CA ARG A 104 -1.97 -11.37 -12.73
C ARG A 104 -1.42 -10.33 -11.75
N ILE A 105 -0.87 -10.79 -10.62
CA ILE A 105 -0.23 -9.92 -9.63
C ILE A 105 1.08 -9.34 -10.17
N CYS A 106 1.90 -10.13 -10.88
CA CYS A 106 3.11 -9.64 -11.55
C CYS A 106 2.78 -8.58 -12.61
N GLU A 107 1.75 -8.81 -13.42
CA GLU A 107 1.27 -7.83 -14.39
C GLU A 107 0.84 -6.52 -13.72
N TRP A 108 0.03 -6.61 -12.65
CA TRP A 108 -0.36 -5.43 -11.87
C TRP A 108 0.83 -4.70 -11.24
N GLY A 109 1.74 -5.47 -10.64
CA GLY A 109 2.88 -4.96 -9.90
C GLY A 109 4.04 -4.51 -10.79
N GLY A 110 3.96 -4.69 -12.11
CA GLY A 110 5.06 -4.42 -13.04
C GLY A 110 6.29 -5.29 -12.77
N TRP A 111 6.10 -6.54 -12.35
CA TRP A 111 7.17 -7.52 -12.15
C TRP A 111 7.32 -8.45 -13.34
N SER A 112 8.47 -9.11 -13.43
CA SER A 112 8.69 -10.12 -14.46
C SER A 112 7.64 -11.22 -14.37
N MET A 113 7.15 -11.65 -15.53
CA MET A 113 6.26 -12.80 -15.68
C MET A 113 7.04 -14.13 -15.66
N GLU A 114 8.36 -14.04 -15.71
CA GLU A 114 9.27 -15.16 -15.53
C GLU A 114 9.56 -15.34 -14.04
N PHE A 115 9.16 -16.49 -13.50
CA PHE A 115 9.30 -16.81 -12.08
C PHE A 115 10.74 -17.15 -11.66
N SER A 116 11.72 -16.97 -12.54
CA SER A 116 13.14 -16.96 -12.20
C SER A 116 13.51 -15.79 -11.27
N ASN A 117 12.71 -14.72 -11.27
CA ASN A 117 12.90 -13.56 -10.40
C ASN A 117 11.93 -13.58 -9.22
N LEU A 118 12.44 -13.91 -8.03
CA LEU A 118 11.66 -14.01 -6.78
C LEU A 118 11.31 -12.65 -6.14
N THR A 119 11.35 -11.54 -6.89
CA THR A 119 11.00 -10.21 -6.35
C THR A 119 9.58 -10.20 -5.76
N ILE A 120 8.62 -10.86 -6.40
CA ILE A 120 7.24 -10.96 -5.87
C ILE A 120 7.18 -11.65 -4.50
N VAL A 121 8.03 -12.66 -4.26
CA VAL A 121 8.08 -13.38 -2.97
C VAL A 121 8.42 -12.42 -1.83
N LYS A 122 9.33 -11.46 -2.06
CA LYS A 122 9.66 -10.43 -1.06
C LYS A 122 8.48 -9.54 -0.68
N TYR A 123 7.44 -9.44 -1.52
CA TYR A 123 6.22 -8.66 -1.27
C TYR A 123 5.06 -9.52 -0.77
N LEU A 124 5.09 -10.84 -1.01
CA LEU A 124 4.15 -11.80 -0.43
C LEU A 124 4.48 -12.08 1.04
N ILE A 125 5.76 -12.29 1.34
CA ILE A 125 6.24 -12.51 2.71
C ILE A 125 5.92 -11.25 3.54
N GLY A 126 5.09 -11.42 4.57
CA GLY A 126 4.64 -10.39 5.49
C GLY A 126 5.46 -10.33 6.78
N TRP A 127 5.01 -9.45 7.67
CA TRP A 127 5.56 -9.33 9.03
C TRP A 127 5.40 -10.61 9.84
N ASN A 128 4.32 -11.35 9.58
CA ASN A 128 3.93 -12.53 10.35
C ASN A 128 4.58 -13.82 9.83
N ASP A 129 5.39 -13.76 8.77
CA ASP A 129 6.15 -14.93 8.31
C ASP A 129 7.36 -15.14 9.21
N ASP A 130 7.15 -15.85 10.32
CA ASP A 130 8.20 -16.29 11.23
C ASP A 130 8.81 -17.61 10.73
N PRO A 131 10.06 -17.62 10.23
CA PRO A 131 10.69 -18.84 9.76
C PRO A 131 10.95 -19.86 10.88
N THR A 132 10.81 -19.44 12.14
CA THR A 132 10.98 -20.29 13.33
C THR A 132 9.66 -20.77 13.92
N GLU A 133 8.53 -20.50 13.25
CA GLU A 133 7.23 -20.99 13.67
C GLU A 133 7.21 -22.51 13.74
N LEU A 134 6.86 -23.05 14.91
CA LEU A 134 6.72 -24.48 15.10
C LEU A 134 5.53 -24.99 14.28
N ARG A 135 5.73 -26.11 13.59
CA ARG A 135 4.74 -26.72 12.70
C ARG A 135 3.38 -26.98 13.36
N GLU A 136 3.36 -27.27 14.65
CA GLU A 136 2.13 -27.48 15.44
C GLU A 136 1.22 -26.24 15.50
N ASN A 137 1.77 -25.04 15.27
CA ASN A 137 1.03 -23.78 15.29
C ASN A 137 0.39 -23.41 13.95
N PHE A 138 0.73 -24.06 12.84
CA PHE A 138 0.26 -23.68 11.50
C PHE A 138 -1.27 -23.65 11.33
N LEU A 139 -2.00 -24.39 12.16
CA LEU A 139 -3.46 -24.47 12.13
C LEU A 139 -4.11 -23.86 13.37
N ASN A 140 -3.35 -23.18 14.23
CA ASN A 140 -3.86 -22.57 15.45
C ASN A 140 -4.75 -21.35 15.09
N PRO A 141 -6.08 -21.41 15.29
CA PRO A 141 -6.97 -20.30 14.95
C PRO A 141 -6.78 -19.09 15.89
N ASN A 142 -6.13 -19.30 17.03
CA ASN A 142 -5.86 -18.28 18.05
C ASN A 142 -4.41 -17.77 18.00
N GLN A 143 -3.71 -17.99 16.89
CA GLN A 143 -2.36 -17.47 16.69
C GLN A 143 -2.35 -15.95 16.91
N ARG A 144 -1.59 -15.48 17.90
CA ARG A 144 -1.40 -14.04 18.11
C ARG A 144 -0.49 -13.50 17.02
N ILE A 145 -0.79 -12.29 16.55
CA ILE A 145 0.09 -11.56 15.64
C ILE A 145 1.44 -11.37 16.33
N THR A 146 2.54 -11.55 15.60
CA THR A 146 3.88 -11.37 16.14
C THR A 146 4.07 -9.92 16.58
N GLU A 147 3.92 -9.66 17.87
CA GLU A 147 4.19 -8.35 18.48
C GLU A 147 5.70 -8.10 18.51
N ARG A 148 6.09 -6.83 18.39
CA ARG A 148 7.51 -6.47 18.45
C ARG A 148 7.98 -6.47 19.88
N CYS A 149 9.25 -6.80 20.07
CA CYS A 149 9.89 -6.60 21.36
C CYS A 149 9.90 -5.11 21.72
N SER A 150 9.33 -4.76 22.88
CA SER A 150 9.28 -3.39 23.40
C SER A 150 10.65 -2.78 23.67
N ALA A 151 11.70 -3.59 23.82
CA ALA A 151 13.07 -3.13 24.04
C ALA A 151 13.81 -2.81 22.74
N CYS A 152 13.58 -3.56 21.66
CA CYS A 152 14.40 -3.50 20.43
C CYS A 152 13.62 -2.97 19.20
N GLY A 153 12.28 -2.95 19.25
CA GLY A 153 11.42 -2.51 18.13
C GLY A 153 11.40 -3.45 16.92
N ARG A 154 12.01 -4.65 17.02
CA ARG A 154 12.06 -5.72 16.01
C ARG A 154 11.32 -6.96 16.49
N THR A 155 11.00 -7.87 15.58
CA THR A 155 10.67 -9.27 15.88
C THR A 155 11.95 -9.97 16.35
N CYS A 156 12.27 -9.85 17.64
CA CYS A 156 13.53 -10.33 18.22
C CYS A 156 13.25 -11.05 19.55
N ALA A 157 14.13 -11.99 19.93
CA ALA A 157 14.01 -12.77 21.17
C ALA A 157 14.36 -11.98 22.45
N CYS A 158 14.55 -10.67 22.38
CA CYS A 158 15.09 -9.83 23.46
C CYS A 158 14.13 -9.62 24.66
N GLY A 159 13.11 -10.47 24.81
CA GLY A 159 12.17 -10.49 25.94
C GLY A 159 11.91 -11.90 26.49
N ARG A 160 12.79 -12.87 26.21
CA ARG A 160 12.88 -14.13 26.97
C ARG A 160 14.05 -14.08 27.93
#